data_AF-A0A1E8CG86-F1
#
_entry.id   AF-A0A1E8CG86-F1
#
_cell.length_a   1.000
_cell.length_b   1.000
_cell.length_c   1.000
_cell.angle_alpha   90.00
_cell.angle_beta   90.00
_cell.angle_gamma   90.00
#
_symmetry.space_group_name_H-M   'P 1'
#
loop_
_entity.id
_entity.type
_entity.pdbx_description
1 polymer ?
#
loop_
_entity_poly.entity_id
_entity_poly.type
_entity_poly.pdbx_seq_one_letter_code
_entity_poly.pdbx_strand_id
1 'polypeptide(L)'
;MTTIGRGNASIGMSSVRASSPTLPLPQQIPTLADEVARLTARFQNLETLVERKADNDTLRSAIRISPESILLEAKDVGVLGTFTVAAIIDEQNGTTTGNVPLAITQIRGDVIRTGTIVSNNWGTSAGTAINLNDGTIIIGGSDSPTFEYDGTDLTLTGTITADSVIANTVTVDGVEMGTIKSNSATGASHAGASGNPHGTSLTQVSGDLDDIADGSTYFRANINQLNGAGRAFSALDSSFDYIRTLGTQKIAISGSNPLNGGIIDVNGLRWYQAGSPTFVLAASGGATFSGDVVTVGRVVASGGETVSGQLAAMHAICGAVGGSGLYASRGSSGSQAILADGNGGTALTIVGLLAKVRVTNQVIEIWNHSDGTYVGKFEYRFGSP
;
A
#
# COMPACT_ATOMS: atom_id res chain seq x y z
N MET A 1 64.82 -30.71 121.11
CA MET A 1 63.69 -31.37 121.78
C MET A 1 62.51 -31.30 120.82
N THR A 2 61.73 -32.39 120.71
CA THR A 2 60.49 -32.52 119.89
C THR A 2 60.72 -32.79 118.39
N THR A 3 60.83 -34.04 117.93
CA THR A 3 59.81 -34.97 117.34
C THR A 3 59.11 -34.57 116.01
N ILE A 4 59.30 -35.48 115.03
CA ILE A 4 58.33 -36.07 114.07
C ILE A 4 58.10 -35.44 112.67
N GLY A 5 58.37 -36.27 111.66
CA GLY A 5 57.54 -36.48 110.45
C GLY A 5 57.96 -35.69 109.20
N ARG A 6 57.98 -36.18 107.96
CA ARG A 6 57.50 -37.35 107.19
C ARG A 6 58.35 -37.30 105.88
N GLY A 7 58.81 -38.34 105.18
CA GLY A 7 58.16 -39.57 104.73
C GLY A 7 57.71 -39.46 103.25
N ASN A 8 58.52 -39.96 102.29
CA ASN A 8 58.09 -40.71 101.07
C ASN A 8 59.35 -41.10 100.25
N ALA A 9 59.84 -42.34 100.19
CA ALA A 9 59.26 -43.63 99.75
C ALA A 9 59.36 -43.85 98.22
N SER A 10 60.41 -44.57 97.79
CA SER A 10 60.33 -45.70 96.82
C SER A 10 61.64 -46.03 96.08
N ILE A 11 62.79 -45.48 96.47
CA ILE A 11 64.09 -46.09 96.09
C ILE A 11 64.44 -47.10 97.18
N GLY A 12 63.87 -48.30 97.04
CA GLY A 12 64.20 -49.47 97.85
C GLY A 12 65.61 -49.97 97.55
N MET A 13 66.63 -49.23 98.00
CA MET A 13 67.97 -49.76 98.19
C MET A 13 67.99 -50.58 99.48
N SER A 14 67.54 -51.83 99.37
CA SER A 14 67.70 -52.86 100.39
C SER A 14 69.18 -53.26 100.48
N SER A 15 69.85 -52.78 101.52
CA SER A 15 71.24 -53.08 101.89
C SER A 15 71.37 -54.41 102.63
N VAL A 16 70.79 -55.48 102.08
CA VAL A 16 71.07 -56.85 102.51
C VAL A 16 72.36 -57.30 101.82
N ARG A 17 73.45 -57.42 102.59
CA ARG A 17 74.64 -58.18 102.19
C ARG A 17 74.23 -59.63 101.99
N ALA A 18 73.88 -59.98 100.76
CA ALA A 18 73.78 -61.38 100.35
C ALA A 18 75.19 -61.97 100.34
N SER A 19 75.31 -63.11 101.01
CA SER A 19 76.42 -64.05 100.99
C SER A 19 77.06 -64.18 99.61
N SER A 20 78.39 -64.36 99.58
CA SER A 20 79.16 -64.77 98.40
C SER A 20 78.32 -65.63 97.46
N PRO A 21 78.22 -65.30 96.15
CA PRO A 21 77.57 -66.20 95.22
C PRO A 21 78.41 -67.48 95.19
N THR A 22 77.94 -68.50 95.90
CA THR A 22 78.19 -69.88 95.52
C THR A 22 77.84 -69.95 94.04
N LEU A 23 78.83 -70.25 93.21
CA LEU A 23 78.61 -70.64 91.81
C LEU A 23 77.36 -71.55 91.81
N PRO A 24 76.28 -71.18 91.10
CA PRO A 24 75.18 -72.09 90.95
C PRO A 24 75.78 -73.36 90.37
N LEU A 25 75.62 -74.47 91.09
CA LEU A 25 75.70 -75.81 90.52
C LEU A 25 75.00 -75.77 89.17
N PRO A 26 75.59 -76.41 88.12
CA PRO A 26 75.19 -76.23 86.74
C PRO A 26 73.67 -76.21 86.66
N GLN A 27 73.12 -75.07 86.21
CA GLN A 27 71.70 -74.93 85.93
C GLN A 27 71.29 -76.21 85.21
N GLN A 28 70.32 -76.90 85.81
CA GLN A 28 69.62 -78.03 85.22
C GLN A 28 69.51 -77.75 83.73
N ILE A 29 70.18 -78.59 82.93
CA ILE A 29 70.25 -78.44 81.48
C ILE A 29 68.82 -78.17 81.03
N PRO A 30 68.51 -76.99 80.47
CA PRO A 30 67.15 -76.67 80.05
C PRO A 30 66.70 -77.85 79.21
N THR A 31 65.56 -78.40 79.57
CA THR A 31 65.09 -79.58 78.87
C THR A 31 64.92 -79.20 77.41
N LEU A 32 65.02 -80.18 76.50
CA LEU A 32 64.82 -79.91 75.08
C LEU A 32 63.51 -79.13 74.84
N ALA A 33 62.49 -79.36 75.66
CA ALA A 33 61.23 -78.62 75.64
C ALA A 33 61.37 -77.12 76.00
N ASP A 34 62.17 -76.76 77.01
CA ASP A 34 62.39 -75.37 77.40
C ASP A 34 63.13 -74.59 76.32
N GLU A 35 64.12 -75.24 75.68
CA GLU A 35 64.92 -74.62 74.64
C GLU A 35 64.13 -74.47 73.34
N VAL A 36 63.29 -75.46 73.01
CA VAL A 36 62.31 -75.35 71.91
C VAL A 36 61.31 -74.23 72.18
N ALA A 37 60.72 -74.15 73.37
CA ALA A 37 59.79 -73.07 73.72
C ALA A 37 60.43 -71.68 73.64
N ARG A 38 61.69 -71.56 74.08
CA ARG A 38 62.47 -70.32 73.97
C ARG A 38 62.75 -69.95 72.52
N LEU A 39 63.09 -70.92 71.69
CA LEU A 39 63.34 -70.70 70.26
C LEU A 39 62.04 -70.29 69.54
N THR A 40 60.91 -70.95 69.84
CA THR A 40 59.59 -70.60 69.32
C THR A 40 59.20 -69.16 69.69
N ALA A 41 59.37 -68.76 70.95
CA ALA A 41 59.10 -67.39 71.37
C ALA A 41 60.01 -66.36 70.68
N ARG A 42 61.29 -66.69 70.45
CA ARG A 42 62.21 -65.83 69.71
C ARG A 42 61.82 -65.71 68.24
N PHE A 43 61.38 -66.79 67.61
CA PHE A 43 60.91 -66.75 66.22
C PHE A 43 59.62 -65.95 66.07
N GLN A 44 58.65 -66.10 66.96
CA GLN A 44 57.42 -65.29 66.97
C GLN A 44 57.71 -63.79 67.13
N ASN A 45 58.66 -63.45 68.01
CA ASN A 45 59.09 -62.05 68.18
C ASN A 45 59.83 -61.53 66.94
N LEU A 46 60.66 -62.36 66.30
CA LEU A 46 61.37 -61.98 65.08
C LEU A 46 60.40 -61.77 63.92
N GLU A 47 59.42 -62.65 63.78
CA GLU A 47 58.34 -62.58 62.80
C GLU A 47 57.56 -61.26 62.97
N THR A 48 57.09 -60.99 64.18
CA THR A 48 56.41 -59.72 64.50
C THR A 48 57.28 -58.49 64.19
N LEU A 49 58.58 -58.57 64.45
CA LEU A 49 59.51 -57.45 64.21
C LEU A 49 59.80 -57.25 62.72
N VAL A 50 59.90 -58.34 61.96
CA VAL A 50 60.09 -58.32 60.51
C VAL A 50 58.83 -57.80 59.81
N GLU A 51 57.64 -58.24 60.22
CA GLU A 51 56.36 -57.74 59.71
C GLU A 51 56.23 -56.23 59.94
N ARG A 52 56.46 -55.76 61.18
CA ARG A 52 56.40 -54.33 61.49
C ARG A 52 57.41 -53.49 60.71
N LYS A 53 58.60 -54.03 60.42
CA LYS A 53 59.62 -53.34 59.64
C LYS A 53 59.25 -53.30 58.16
N ALA A 54 58.75 -54.41 57.62
CA ALA A 54 58.26 -54.47 56.25
C ALA A 54 57.08 -53.51 56.02
N ASP A 55 56.13 -53.44 56.95
CA ASP A 55 55.00 -52.50 56.87
C ASP A 55 55.46 -51.04 56.94
N ASN A 56 56.43 -50.72 57.81
CA ASN A 56 56.99 -49.37 57.92
C ASN A 56 57.76 -48.95 56.67
N ASP A 57 58.56 -49.84 56.10
CA ASP A 57 59.32 -49.59 54.87
C ASP A 57 58.37 -49.43 53.67
N THR A 58 57.26 -50.16 53.65
CA THR A 58 56.22 -50.00 52.61
C THR A 58 55.56 -48.63 52.71
N LEU A 59 55.21 -48.16 53.91
CA LEU A 59 54.67 -46.80 54.12
C LEU A 59 55.68 -45.70 53.76
N ARG A 60 56.98 -45.90 54.02
CA ARG A 60 58.05 -44.96 53.63
C ARG A 60 58.36 -44.96 52.14
N SER A 61 58.15 -46.07 51.45
CA SER A 61 58.32 -46.14 50.00
C SER A 61 57.27 -45.32 49.24
N ALA A 62 56.05 -45.22 49.79
CA ALA A 62 54.94 -44.48 49.19
C ALA A 62 55.00 -42.96 49.46
N ILE A 63 55.70 -42.53 50.52
CA ILE A 63 55.82 -41.13 50.93
C ILE A 63 57.30 -40.82 51.18
N ARG A 64 57.97 -40.20 50.20
CA ARG A 64 59.34 -39.68 50.40
C ARG A 64 59.26 -38.20 50.73
N ILE A 65 59.60 -37.85 51.96
CA ILE A 65 59.78 -36.47 52.40
C ILE A 65 61.28 -36.21 52.44
N SER A 66 61.74 -35.25 51.63
CA SER A 66 63.08 -34.69 51.69
C SER A 66 62.97 -33.22 52.12
N PRO A 67 64.08 -32.58 52.54
CA PRO A 67 64.07 -31.15 52.87
C PRO A 67 63.61 -30.25 51.72
N GLU A 68 63.71 -30.74 50.47
CA GLU A 68 63.49 -29.96 49.26
C GLU A 68 62.23 -30.40 48.48
N SER A 69 61.74 -31.63 48.70
CA SER A 69 60.61 -32.17 47.95
C SER A 69 59.85 -33.25 48.71
N ILE A 70 58.55 -33.35 48.44
CA ILE A 70 57.68 -34.44 48.89
C ILE A 70 57.22 -35.21 47.64
N LEU A 71 57.57 -36.49 47.56
CA LEU A 71 57.07 -37.41 46.53
C LEU A 71 56.02 -38.32 47.16
N LEU A 72 54.80 -38.25 46.64
CA LEU A 72 53.69 -39.13 46.97
C LEU A 72 53.44 -40.05 45.77
N GLU A 73 53.86 -41.31 45.88
CA GLU A 73 53.70 -42.30 44.83
C GLU A 73 52.63 -43.30 45.25
N ALA A 74 51.39 -43.03 44.84
CA ALA A 74 50.25 -43.92 45.07
C ALA A 74 49.36 -43.95 43.83
N LYS A 75 48.64 -45.06 43.64
CA LYS A 75 47.64 -45.19 42.56
C LYS A 75 46.52 -44.16 42.70
N ASP A 76 46.07 -43.92 43.95
CA ASP A 76 45.08 -42.92 44.32
C ASP A 76 45.62 -42.12 45.52
N VAL A 77 45.65 -40.79 45.42
CA VAL A 77 46.04 -39.88 46.52
C VAL A 77 44.81 -39.11 46.97
N GLY A 78 44.31 -39.42 48.17
CA GLY A 78 43.24 -38.66 48.81
C GLY A 78 43.81 -37.55 49.69
N VAL A 79 43.44 -36.30 49.44
CA VAL A 79 43.76 -35.16 50.31
C VAL A 79 42.48 -34.70 51.00
N LEU A 80 42.45 -34.78 52.33
CA LEU A 80 41.31 -34.35 53.14
C LEU A 80 41.59 -32.95 53.69
N GLY A 81 40.81 -31.96 53.23
CA GLY A 81 40.93 -30.55 53.65
C GLY A 81 41.33 -29.61 52.50
N THR A 82 41.76 -28.39 52.85
CA THR A 82 42.19 -27.39 51.87
C THR A 82 43.63 -27.65 51.45
N PHE A 83 43.84 -27.94 50.17
CA PHE A 83 45.17 -28.06 49.56
C PHE A 83 45.47 -26.79 48.75
N THR A 84 46.46 -26.01 49.19
CA THR A 84 46.90 -24.82 48.47
C THR A 84 48.26 -25.09 47.86
N VAL A 85 48.32 -25.20 46.54
CA VAL A 85 49.58 -25.19 45.80
C VAL A 85 49.95 -23.73 45.56
N ALA A 86 50.75 -23.16 46.45
CA ALA A 86 51.48 -21.94 46.14
C ALA A 86 52.71 -22.35 45.33
N ALA A 87 52.59 -22.38 44.01
CA ALA A 87 53.76 -22.53 43.16
C ALA A 87 54.57 -21.24 43.25
N ILE A 88 55.53 -21.17 44.17
CA ILE A 88 56.65 -20.23 44.06
C ILE A 88 57.58 -20.88 43.03
N ILE A 89 57.39 -20.54 41.75
CA ILE A 89 58.39 -20.84 40.74
C ILE A 89 59.53 -19.83 40.96
N ASP A 90 60.35 -20.07 41.96
CA ASP A 90 61.70 -19.53 41.94
C ASP A 90 62.49 -20.42 40.99
N GLU A 91 62.72 -19.89 39.78
CA GLU A 91 63.61 -20.47 38.79
C GLU A 91 65.02 -20.58 39.38
N GLN A 92 65.37 -21.76 39.91
CA GLN A 92 66.66 -22.03 40.55
C GLN A 92 67.83 -22.23 39.57
N ASN A 93 67.68 -21.88 38.29
CA ASN A 93 68.78 -21.91 37.33
C ASN A 93 68.92 -20.52 36.69
N GLY A 94 69.62 -19.64 37.40
CA GLY A 94 69.75 -18.23 37.08
C GLY A 94 70.39 -17.94 35.72
N THR A 95 69.60 -17.97 34.65
CA THR A 95 69.97 -17.41 33.34
C THR A 95 68.77 -16.82 32.61
N THR A 96 68.88 -15.52 32.36
CA THR A 96 68.14 -14.64 31.44
C THR A 96 66.74 -14.16 31.84
N THR A 97 66.76 -13.07 32.60
CA THR A 97 66.14 -11.77 32.21
C THR A 97 65.67 -11.73 30.75
N GLY A 98 64.36 -11.84 30.57
CA GLY A 98 63.71 -11.61 29.28
C GLY A 98 62.26 -12.09 29.27
N ASN A 99 61.38 -11.37 29.96
CA ASN A 99 59.90 -11.45 29.88
C ASN A 99 59.34 -12.87 29.63
N VAL A 100 59.27 -13.70 30.67
CA VAL A 100 58.31 -14.82 30.69
C VAL A 100 57.08 -14.33 31.46
N PRO A 101 55.93 -14.08 30.80
CA PRO A 101 54.70 -13.79 31.52
C PRO A 101 54.32 -15.02 32.36
N LEU A 102 54.45 -14.87 33.67
CA LEU A 102 54.01 -15.82 34.69
C LEU A 102 52.50 -16.04 34.59
N ALA A 103 52.08 -17.18 34.01
CA ALA A 103 50.79 -17.79 34.29
C ALA A 103 50.77 -19.25 33.80
N ILE A 104 51.15 -20.20 34.65
CA ILE A 104 50.90 -21.61 34.34
C ILE A 104 50.11 -22.25 35.49
N THR A 105 48.78 -22.19 35.35
CA THR A 105 47.89 -23.17 35.97
C THR A 105 47.60 -24.24 34.92
N GLN A 106 48.27 -25.39 34.97
CA GLN A 106 47.95 -26.52 34.09
C GLN A 106 46.80 -27.32 34.69
N ILE A 107 45.59 -27.05 34.21
CA ILE A 107 44.40 -27.85 34.47
C ILE A 107 44.23 -28.82 33.30
N ARG A 108 44.12 -30.13 33.57
CA ARG A 108 43.76 -31.13 32.55
C ARG A 108 42.25 -31.09 32.31
N GLY A 109 41.82 -31.38 31.09
CA GLY A 109 40.43 -31.14 30.66
C GLY A 109 39.34 -31.88 31.45
N ASP A 110 39.68 -32.91 32.23
CA ASP A 110 38.72 -33.78 32.93
C ASP A 110 38.69 -33.62 34.46
N VAL A 111 39.53 -32.75 35.04
CA VAL A 111 39.70 -32.67 36.51
C VAL A 111 38.78 -31.67 37.21
N ILE A 112 38.25 -30.66 36.54
CA ILE A 112 37.28 -29.72 37.15
C ILE A 112 35.87 -30.14 36.76
N ARG A 113 35.16 -30.76 37.70
CA ARG A 113 33.82 -31.36 37.46
C ARG A 113 32.69 -30.69 38.23
N THR A 114 33.01 -29.82 39.19
CA THR A 114 32.04 -29.18 40.09
C THR A 114 32.56 -27.81 40.53
N GLY A 115 31.66 -26.93 40.99
CA GLY A 115 32.00 -25.62 41.55
C GLY A 115 32.02 -24.49 40.52
N THR A 116 32.59 -23.34 40.91
CA THR A 116 32.61 -22.13 40.07
C THR A 116 34.06 -21.73 39.75
N ILE A 117 34.34 -21.51 38.47
CA ILE A 117 35.58 -20.90 38.01
C ILE A 117 35.30 -19.40 37.87
N VAL A 118 35.90 -18.59 38.73
CA VAL A 118 35.79 -17.13 38.69
C VAL A 118 37.12 -16.51 38.32
N SER A 119 37.10 -15.50 37.46
CA SER A 119 38.30 -14.70 37.19
C SER A 119 38.65 -13.84 38.41
N ASN A 120 39.94 -13.52 38.59
CA ASN A 120 40.39 -12.71 39.73
C ASN A 120 39.80 -11.29 39.73
N ASN A 121 39.36 -10.80 38.58
CA ASN A 121 38.68 -9.51 38.42
C ASN A 121 37.15 -9.64 38.36
N TRP A 122 36.58 -10.76 38.80
CA TRP A 122 35.13 -10.93 38.87
C TRP A 122 34.50 -9.88 39.78
N GLY A 123 33.59 -9.09 39.22
CA GLY A 123 32.86 -8.03 39.90
C GLY A 123 31.61 -7.63 39.12
N THR A 124 31.04 -6.47 39.42
CA THR A 124 29.77 -6.03 38.81
C THR A 124 29.85 -5.70 37.32
N SER A 125 30.99 -5.16 36.87
CA SER A 125 31.16 -4.64 35.50
C SER A 125 32.24 -5.34 34.67
N ALA A 126 32.92 -6.36 35.22
CA ALA A 126 34.00 -7.06 34.54
C ALA A 126 34.23 -8.45 35.12
N GLY A 127 34.95 -9.27 34.35
CA GLY A 127 35.35 -10.61 34.71
C GLY A 127 34.47 -11.71 34.10
N THR A 128 34.78 -12.95 34.49
CA THR A 128 34.10 -14.16 34.03
C THR A 128 33.79 -15.06 35.20
N ALA A 129 32.58 -15.63 35.23
CA ALA A 129 32.20 -16.70 36.12
C ALA A 129 31.62 -17.85 35.30
N ILE A 130 32.15 -19.06 35.50
CA ILE A 130 31.62 -20.29 34.92
C ILE A 130 31.18 -21.17 36.08
N ASN A 131 29.89 -21.45 36.19
CA ASN A 131 29.36 -22.35 37.20
C ASN A 131 29.17 -23.74 36.58
N LEU A 132 29.99 -24.70 37.01
CA LEU A 132 29.98 -26.06 36.49
C LEU A 132 28.90 -26.93 37.12
N ASN A 133 28.31 -26.50 38.24
CA ASN A 133 27.18 -27.21 38.86
C ASN A 133 25.88 -26.90 38.11
N ASP A 134 25.68 -25.63 37.78
CA ASP A 134 24.43 -25.14 37.17
C ASP A 134 24.53 -25.01 35.65
N GLY A 135 25.74 -25.18 35.08
CA GLY A 135 25.99 -25.08 33.64
C GLY A 135 25.91 -23.65 33.10
N THR A 136 26.10 -22.64 33.95
CA THR A 136 25.96 -21.23 33.57
C THR A 136 27.31 -20.58 33.27
N ILE A 137 27.30 -19.57 32.39
CA ILE A 137 28.48 -18.82 31.98
C ILE A 137 28.12 -17.34 31.95
N ILE A 138 28.88 -16.51 32.66
CA ILE A 138 28.71 -15.06 32.68
C ILE A 138 30.05 -14.40 32.35
N ILE A 139 30.07 -13.50 31.38
CA ILE A 139 31.25 -12.72 30.97
C ILE A 139 30.85 -11.24 30.89
N GLY A 140 31.69 -10.37 31.45
CA GLY A 140 31.46 -8.92 31.47
C GLY A 140 30.96 -8.38 32.82
N GLY A 141 30.98 -9.19 33.87
CA GLY A 141 30.54 -8.82 35.23
C GLY A 141 29.13 -9.30 35.56
N SER A 142 28.73 -9.17 36.83
CA SER A 142 27.47 -9.71 37.35
C SER A 142 26.22 -8.88 37.04
N ASP A 143 26.36 -7.56 36.82
CA ASP A 143 25.19 -6.65 36.77
C ASP A 143 24.77 -6.29 35.35
N SER A 144 25.68 -6.44 34.38
CA SER A 144 25.44 -6.16 32.96
C SER A 144 26.39 -6.98 32.08
N PRO A 145 26.22 -8.31 32.06
CA PRO A 145 27.10 -9.18 31.28
C PRO A 145 26.95 -8.93 29.78
N THR A 146 28.07 -9.01 29.06
CA THR A 146 28.06 -8.91 27.60
C THR A 146 27.75 -10.24 26.93
N PHE A 147 28.00 -11.32 27.64
CA PHE A 147 27.66 -12.70 27.28
C PHE A 147 27.19 -13.40 28.56
N GLU A 148 25.96 -13.89 28.55
CA GLU A 148 25.36 -14.62 29.66
C GLU A 148 24.58 -15.81 29.14
N TYR A 149 24.91 -16.99 29.64
CA TYR A 149 24.06 -18.16 29.57
C TYR A 149 23.64 -18.52 30.99
N ASP A 150 22.35 -18.37 31.29
CA ASP A 150 21.78 -18.55 32.63
C ASP A 150 21.30 -20.00 32.90
N GLY A 151 21.57 -20.91 31.97
CA GLY A 151 21.09 -22.30 31.97
C GLY A 151 19.83 -22.51 31.13
N THR A 152 19.17 -21.43 30.69
CA THR A 152 18.01 -21.46 29.81
C THR A 152 18.26 -20.64 28.56
N ASP A 153 18.53 -19.35 28.71
CA ASP A 153 18.64 -18.37 27.63
C ASP A 153 20.09 -17.89 27.48
N LEU A 154 20.49 -17.62 26.23
CA LEU A 154 21.75 -16.96 25.90
C LEU A 154 21.45 -15.49 25.59
N THR A 155 21.97 -14.59 26.43
CA THR A 155 21.92 -13.14 26.23
C THR A 155 23.27 -12.62 25.75
N LEU A 156 23.24 -11.83 24.68
CA LEU A 156 24.41 -11.18 24.08
C LEU A 156 24.11 -9.70 23.90
N THR A 157 24.92 -8.82 24.48
CA THR A 157 24.79 -7.37 24.26
C THR A 157 25.82 -6.88 23.25
N GLY A 158 25.35 -6.38 22.10
CA GLY A 158 26.21 -5.83 21.04
C GLY A 158 25.85 -6.35 19.65
N THR A 159 26.78 -6.17 18.69
CA THR A 159 26.62 -6.67 17.32
C THR A 159 26.98 -8.15 17.24
N ILE A 160 26.08 -8.97 16.68
CA ILE A 160 26.34 -10.39 16.38
C ILE A 160 26.62 -10.52 14.88
N THR A 161 27.84 -10.94 14.52
CA THR A 161 28.21 -11.26 13.14
C THR A 161 28.23 -12.78 12.97
N ALA A 162 27.40 -13.28 12.05
CA ALA A 162 27.43 -14.69 11.66
C ALA A 162 28.06 -14.82 10.28
N ASP A 163 29.26 -15.39 10.20
CA ASP A 163 29.97 -15.66 8.93
C ASP A 163 29.35 -16.83 8.14
N SER A 164 28.18 -17.32 8.57
CA SER A 164 27.43 -18.42 7.96
C SER A 164 25.93 -18.28 8.20
N VAL A 165 25.17 -19.15 7.55
CA VAL A 165 23.70 -19.14 7.62
C VAL A 165 23.22 -19.65 8.98
N ILE A 166 22.32 -18.92 9.62
CA ILE A 166 21.51 -19.43 10.74
C ILE A 166 20.48 -20.39 10.11
N ALA A 167 20.70 -21.70 10.30
CA ALA A 167 20.09 -22.75 9.48
C ALA A 167 18.59 -23.02 9.73
N ASN A 168 18.03 -22.47 10.81
CA ASN A 168 16.63 -22.64 11.19
C ASN A 168 15.91 -21.29 11.09
N THR A 169 15.39 -20.81 12.22
CA THR A 169 14.54 -19.62 12.30
C THR A 169 15.16 -18.64 13.27
N VAL A 170 15.22 -17.36 12.90
CA VAL A 170 15.51 -16.28 13.84
C VAL A 170 14.17 -15.63 14.18
N THR A 171 13.88 -15.35 15.45
CA THR A 171 12.68 -14.57 15.82
C THR A 171 13.15 -13.25 16.40
N VAL A 172 12.66 -12.12 15.86
CA VAL A 172 12.96 -10.77 16.35
C VAL A 172 11.65 -10.13 16.79
N ASP A 173 11.54 -9.71 18.05
CA ASP A 173 10.33 -9.11 18.63
C ASP A 173 9.06 -9.96 18.42
N GLY A 174 9.19 -11.29 18.48
CA GLY A 174 8.08 -12.23 18.27
C GLY A 174 7.75 -12.53 16.80
N VAL A 175 8.52 -11.98 15.84
CA VAL A 175 8.34 -12.22 14.40
C VAL A 175 9.41 -13.18 13.87
N GLU A 176 8.97 -14.30 13.32
CA GLU A 176 9.86 -15.31 12.71
C GLU A 176 10.44 -14.80 11.37
N MET A 177 11.76 -14.57 11.34
CA MET A 177 12.58 -14.29 10.17
C MET A 177 13.04 -15.60 9.54
N GLY A 178 12.19 -16.18 8.68
CA GLY A 178 12.38 -17.52 8.12
C GLY A 178 13.58 -17.72 7.18
N THR A 179 14.28 -16.67 6.71
CA THR A 179 15.59 -16.75 6.00
C THR A 179 16.06 -15.37 5.52
N ILE A 180 17.25 -14.92 5.91
CA ILE A 180 17.86 -13.65 5.43
C ILE A 180 18.08 -13.63 3.89
N LYS A 181 18.12 -14.80 3.23
CA LYS A 181 18.18 -14.90 1.76
C LYS A 181 16.87 -14.55 1.06
N SER A 182 15.73 -14.64 1.75
CA SER A 182 14.42 -14.46 1.11
C SER A 182 14.14 -13.00 0.80
N ASN A 183 14.52 -12.03 1.62
CA ASN A 183 14.26 -10.61 1.28
C ASN A 183 15.22 -10.00 0.25
N SER A 184 16.43 -10.54 0.05
CA SER A 184 17.30 -10.08 -1.04
C SER A 184 16.81 -10.62 -2.39
N ALA A 185 16.39 -11.88 -2.46
CA ALA A 185 15.79 -12.45 -3.67
C ALA A 185 14.39 -11.88 -3.94
N THR A 186 13.55 -11.72 -2.92
CA THR A 186 12.21 -11.11 -3.07
C THR A 186 12.33 -9.60 -3.34
N GLY A 187 13.30 -8.90 -2.75
CA GLY A 187 13.60 -7.50 -3.06
C GLY A 187 14.19 -7.31 -4.46
N ALA A 188 15.08 -8.20 -4.92
CA ALA A 188 15.59 -8.20 -6.29
C ALA A 188 14.53 -8.64 -7.31
N SER A 189 13.60 -9.52 -6.93
CA SER A 189 12.40 -9.83 -7.72
C SER A 189 11.40 -8.68 -7.72
N HIS A 190 11.24 -7.91 -6.64
CA HIS A 190 10.43 -6.69 -6.62
C HIS A 190 11.05 -5.55 -7.45
N ALA A 191 12.39 -5.43 -7.44
CA ALA A 191 13.11 -4.39 -8.18
C ALA A 191 13.37 -4.75 -9.65
N GLY A 192 13.44 -6.04 -9.98
CA GLY A 192 13.71 -6.56 -11.31
C GLY A 192 12.50 -7.08 -12.08
N ALA A 193 11.37 -7.34 -11.42
CA ALA A 193 10.13 -7.72 -12.12
C ALA A 193 9.46 -6.46 -12.69
N SER A 194 9.41 -6.37 -14.02
CA SER A 194 8.36 -5.60 -14.67
C SER A 194 7.03 -6.36 -14.48
N GLY A 195 6.15 -5.84 -13.63
CA GLY A 195 4.88 -6.47 -13.28
C GLY A 195 4.35 -6.02 -11.92
N ASN A 196 3.33 -6.71 -11.41
CA ASN A 196 2.69 -6.44 -10.13
C ASN A 196 3.24 -7.37 -9.02
N PRO A 197 4.23 -6.93 -8.25
CA PRO A 197 4.85 -7.75 -7.20
C PRO A 197 3.98 -7.86 -5.93
N HIS A 198 2.88 -7.11 -5.83
CA HIS A 198 1.99 -7.09 -4.66
C HIS A 198 0.76 -7.99 -4.82
N GLY A 199 0.60 -8.68 -5.95
CA GLY A 199 -0.62 -9.46 -6.20
C GLY A 199 -1.88 -8.60 -6.30
N THR A 200 -1.75 -7.27 -6.43
CA THR A 200 -2.86 -6.37 -6.83
C THR A 200 -3.26 -6.66 -8.27
N SER A 201 -4.15 -7.65 -8.48
CA SER A 201 -4.59 -8.06 -9.82
C SER A 201 -4.79 -6.87 -10.76
N LEU A 202 -3.82 -6.65 -11.66
CA LEU A 202 -3.93 -5.64 -12.72
C LEU A 202 -4.92 -6.08 -13.80
N THR A 203 -5.58 -7.24 -13.65
CA THR A 203 -6.82 -7.54 -14.35
C THR A 203 -7.98 -6.63 -13.88
N GLN A 204 -7.80 -5.84 -12.80
CA GLN A 204 -8.63 -4.66 -12.48
C GLN A 204 -8.11 -3.35 -13.09
N VAL A 205 -7.00 -3.37 -13.80
CA VAL A 205 -6.47 -2.23 -14.57
C VAL A 205 -6.09 -2.72 -15.97
N SER A 206 -7.02 -3.46 -16.60
CA SER A 206 -7.00 -3.61 -18.06
C SER A 206 -7.86 -2.55 -18.76
N GLY A 207 -8.40 -1.60 -17.99
CA GLY A 207 -8.91 -0.32 -18.44
C GLY A 207 -7.94 0.81 -18.07
N ASP A 208 -8.16 1.96 -18.68
CA ASP A 208 -7.74 3.26 -18.16
C ASP A 208 -8.25 3.47 -16.72
N LEU A 209 -7.83 4.54 -16.05
CA LEU A 209 -8.08 4.81 -14.61
C LEU A 209 -9.56 4.85 -14.16
N ASP A 210 -10.52 4.54 -15.02
CA ASP A 210 -11.97 4.53 -14.79
C ASP A 210 -12.49 3.31 -14.01
N ASP A 211 -11.63 2.31 -13.73
CA ASP A 211 -12.00 1.05 -13.08
C ASP A 211 -11.64 0.97 -11.58
N ILE A 212 -11.27 2.09 -10.95
CA ILE A 212 -11.23 2.18 -9.49
C ILE A 212 -12.69 2.28 -9.00
N ALA A 213 -13.27 1.14 -8.62
CA ALA A 213 -14.57 0.99 -7.93
C ALA A 213 -15.71 1.86 -8.52
N ASP A 214 -16.25 1.41 -9.65
CA ASP A 214 -17.52 1.80 -10.31
C ASP A 214 -17.83 3.29 -10.57
N GLY A 215 -17.00 4.22 -10.11
CA GLY A 215 -17.17 5.66 -10.24
C GLY A 215 -18.58 6.16 -9.87
N SER A 216 -19.32 5.45 -9.02
CA SER A 216 -20.67 5.83 -8.56
C SER A 216 -20.69 7.16 -7.81
N THR A 217 -19.53 7.61 -7.31
CA THR A 217 -19.34 8.90 -6.63
C THR A 217 -18.88 10.03 -7.54
N TYR A 218 -18.52 9.75 -8.80
CA TYR A 218 -18.26 10.78 -9.81
C TYR A 218 -19.53 10.99 -10.63
N PHE A 219 -19.84 12.24 -10.99
CA PHE A 219 -20.97 12.55 -11.87
C PHE A 219 -20.73 11.95 -13.27
N ARG A 220 -20.98 10.65 -13.43
CA ARG A 220 -21.00 9.99 -14.72
C ARG A 220 -22.20 10.54 -15.48
N ALA A 221 -21.94 11.10 -16.67
CA ALA A 221 -23.01 11.45 -17.59
C ALA A 221 -23.82 10.17 -17.84
N ASN A 222 -25.08 10.15 -17.40
CA ASN A 222 -25.94 9.00 -17.63
C ASN A 222 -26.14 8.78 -19.14
N ILE A 223 -26.64 7.60 -19.51
CA ILE A 223 -26.81 7.24 -20.93
C ILE A 223 -27.65 8.28 -21.70
N ASN A 224 -28.57 8.95 -21.03
CA ASN A 224 -29.39 10.00 -21.63
C ASN A 224 -28.60 11.31 -21.82
N GLN A 225 -27.70 11.66 -20.90
CA GLN A 225 -26.79 12.80 -21.02
C GLN A 225 -25.77 12.58 -22.14
N LEU A 226 -25.17 11.38 -22.24
CA LEU A 226 -24.24 11.05 -23.32
C LEU A 226 -24.93 11.06 -24.70
N ASN A 227 -26.10 10.42 -24.78
CA ASN A 227 -26.91 10.44 -25.99
C ASN A 227 -27.38 11.85 -26.34
N GLY A 228 -27.72 12.66 -25.35
CA GLY A 228 -28.09 14.08 -25.51
C GLY A 228 -26.94 14.90 -26.06
N ALA A 229 -25.75 14.77 -25.48
CA ALA A 229 -24.54 15.44 -25.94
C ALA A 229 -24.15 15.03 -27.37
N GLY A 230 -24.21 13.73 -27.69
CA GLY A 230 -23.94 13.25 -29.05
C GLY A 230 -24.95 13.74 -30.08
N ARG A 231 -26.24 13.81 -29.72
CA ARG A 231 -27.30 14.38 -30.57
C ARG A 231 -27.11 15.89 -30.78
N ALA A 232 -26.68 16.62 -29.75
CA ALA A 232 -26.39 18.04 -29.81
C ALA A 232 -25.16 18.33 -30.68
N PHE A 233 -24.05 17.60 -30.48
CA PHE A 233 -22.85 17.71 -31.31
C PHE A 233 -23.14 17.41 -32.79
N SER A 234 -23.88 16.34 -33.07
CA SER A 234 -24.26 15.97 -34.44
C SER A 234 -25.26 16.94 -35.08
N ALA A 235 -25.78 17.91 -34.33
CA ALA A 235 -26.67 18.95 -34.85
C ALA A 235 -25.93 20.22 -35.25
N LEU A 236 -24.63 20.33 -34.93
CA LEU A 236 -23.78 21.48 -35.24
C LEU A 236 -22.75 21.14 -36.33
N ASP A 237 -22.33 22.12 -37.12
CA ASP A 237 -21.15 22.00 -37.99
C ASP A 237 -19.86 22.41 -37.28
N SER A 238 -18.77 22.47 -38.06
CA SER A 238 -17.45 22.91 -37.60
C SER A 238 -17.39 24.37 -37.14
N SER A 239 -18.38 25.18 -37.50
CA SER A 239 -18.51 26.59 -37.09
C SER A 239 -19.48 26.78 -35.91
N PHE A 240 -20.01 25.68 -35.37
CA PHE A 240 -21.04 25.65 -34.33
C PHE A 240 -22.42 26.15 -34.78
N ASP A 241 -22.68 26.17 -36.09
CA ASP A 241 -23.99 26.51 -36.63
C ASP A 241 -24.88 25.27 -36.70
N TYR A 242 -26.20 25.44 -36.52
CA TYR A 242 -27.15 24.33 -36.54
C TYR A 242 -27.39 23.83 -37.99
N ILE A 243 -27.02 22.58 -38.29
CA ILE A 243 -26.96 22.04 -39.67
C ILE A 243 -27.89 20.87 -39.99
N ARG A 244 -28.76 20.45 -39.06
CA ARG A 244 -29.68 19.34 -39.34
C ARG A 244 -30.87 19.80 -40.19
N THR A 245 -31.11 19.09 -41.29
CA THR A 245 -32.34 19.20 -42.08
C THR A 245 -33.58 18.98 -41.20
N LEU A 246 -34.61 19.81 -41.38
CA LEU A 246 -35.89 19.74 -40.67
C LEU A 246 -36.60 18.41 -40.99
N GLY A 247 -36.30 17.37 -40.23
CA GLY A 247 -37.05 16.11 -40.26
C GLY A 247 -38.43 16.33 -39.66
N THR A 248 -39.44 15.72 -40.28
CA THR A 248 -40.90 15.95 -40.16
C THR A 248 -41.52 16.00 -38.74
N GLN A 249 -40.76 15.85 -37.64
CA GLN A 249 -41.27 15.90 -36.26
C GLN A 249 -40.29 16.45 -35.19
N LYS A 250 -39.10 17.00 -35.53
CA LYS A 250 -38.02 17.17 -34.52
C LYS A 250 -37.72 18.56 -33.98
N ILE A 251 -38.22 19.63 -34.59
CA ILE A 251 -38.37 20.92 -33.89
C ILE A 251 -39.86 21.02 -33.62
N ALA A 252 -40.28 20.56 -32.45
CA ALA A 252 -41.56 20.97 -31.89
C ALA A 252 -41.17 21.83 -30.69
N ILE A 253 -41.34 23.15 -30.81
CA ILE A 253 -41.34 23.98 -29.60
C ILE A 253 -42.64 23.59 -28.88
N SER A 254 -42.56 22.60 -27.99
CA SER A 254 -43.70 22.19 -27.16
C SER A 254 -43.94 23.29 -26.13
N GLY A 255 -44.73 24.28 -26.51
CA GLY A 255 -45.05 25.45 -25.70
C GLY A 255 -46.26 26.18 -26.28
N SER A 256 -46.83 27.09 -25.49
CA SER A 256 -47.82 28.03 -26.00
C SER A 256 -47.22 28.89 -27.12
N ASN A 257 -48.04 29.31 -28.09
CA ASN A 257 -47.61 30.24 -29.14
C ASN A 257 -46.93 31.48 -28.52
N PRO A 258 -45.78 31.94 -29.07
CA PRO A 258 -45.05 33.05 -28.51
C PRO A 258 -45.84 34.35 -28.73
N LEU A 259 -45.60 35.32 -27.85
CA LEU A 259 -46.13 36.67 -28.04
C LEU A 259 -45.55 37.31 -29.32
N ASN A 260 -44.26 37.10 -29.59
CA ASN A 260 -43.57 37.55 -30.81
C ASN A 260 -42.54 36.48 -31.23
N GLY A 261 -42.41 36.19 -32.54
CA GLY A 261 -41.39 35.29 -33.09
C GLY A 261 -41.94 34.12 -33.93
N GLY A 262 -41.06 33.23 -34.37
CA GLY A 262 -41.38 32.08 -35.23
C GLY A 262 -41.42 30.75 -34.50
N ILE A 263 -42.34 29.87 -34.89
CA ILE A 263 -42.39 28.45 -34.51
C ILE A 263 -42.33 27.60 -35.78
N ILE A 264 -41.58 26.50 -35.70
CA ILE A 264 -41.66 25.36 -36.62
C ILE A 264 -42.13 24.18 -35.75
N ASP A 265 -43.23 23.53 -36.14
CA ASP A 265 -43.76 22.32 -35.48
C ASP A 265 -44.59 21.44 -36.44
N VAL A 266 -45.28 20.43 -35.89
CA VAL A 266 -46.16 19.52 -36.65
C VAL A 266 -47.31 20.22 -37.39
N ASN A 267 -47.69 21.43 -36.96
CA ASN A 267 -48.74 22.21 -37.59
C ASN A 267 -48.19 23.15 -38.69
N GLY A 268 -46.87 23.19 -38.90
CA GLY A 268 -46.21 23.97 -39.96
C GLY A 268 -45.21 25.03 -39.46
N LEU A 269 -44.87 26.00 -40.33
CA LEU A 269 -44.05 27.18 -40.01
C LEU A 269 -44.97 28.38 -39.77
N ARG A 270 -44.92 28.98 -38.58
CA ARG A 270 -45.81 30.09 -38.19
C ARG A 270 -45.04 31.21 -37.50
N TRP A 271 -45.34 32.45 -37.83
CA TRP A 271 -44.80 33.64 -37.18
C TRP A 271 -45.89 34.40 -36.45
N TYR A 272 -45.56 34.93 -35.28
CA TYR A 272 -46.47 35.66 -34.40
C TYR A 272 -45.97 37.06 -34.11
N GLN A 273 -46.91 38.00 -34.01
CA GLN A 273 -46.70 39.34 -33.46
C GLN A 273 -47.88 39.66 -32.55
N ALA A 274 -47.61 40.11 -31.33
CA ALA A 274 -48.59 40.33 -30.27
C ALA A 274 -49.57 39.14 -30.06
N GLY A 275 -49.08 37.91 -30.20
CA GLY A 275 -49.85 36.67 -30.00
C GLY A 275 -50.73 36.24 -31.19
N SER A 276 -50.76 37.01 -32.28
CA SER A 276 -51.53 36.69 -33.50
C SER A 276 -50.61 36.24 -34.63
N PRO A 277 -51.00 35.24 -35.45
CA PRO A 277 -50.16 34.76 -36.54
C PRO A 277 -50.11 35.79 -37.68
N THR A 278 -48.90 36.15 -38.14
CA THR A 278 -48.64 37.09 -39.25
C THR A 278 -48.34 36.38 -40.57
N PHE A 279 -47.75 35.18 -40.49
CA PHE A 279 -47.45 34.30 -41.61
C PHE A 279 -47.57 32.85 -41.17
N VAL A 280 -48.24 32.03 -41.98
CA VAL A 280 -48.45 30.61 -41.74
C VAL A 280 -48.22 29.83 -43.03
N LEU A 281 -47.29 28.88 -42.99
CA LEU A 281 -47.22 27.74 -43.90
C LEU A 281 -47.70 26.52 -43.13
N ALA A 282 -48.98 26.18 -43.27
CA ALA A 282 -49.57 25.07 -42.53
C ALA A 282 -49.03 23.72 -43.03
N ALA A 283 -48.93 22.73 -42.13
CA ALA A 283 -48.58 21.35 -42.52
C ALA A 283 -49.68 20.67 -43.36
N SER A 284 -50.91 21.16 -43.25
CA SER A 284 -52.06 20.81 -44.09
C SER A 284 -52.95 22.03 -44.29
N GLY A 285 -53.47 22.25 -45.49
CA GLY A 285 -54.24 23.44 -45.85
C GLY A 285 -53.41 24.51 -46.58
N GLY A 286 -53.96 25.72 -46.70
CA GLY A 286 -53.32 26.84 -47.39
C GLY A 286 -52.29 27.58 -46.54
N ALA A 287 -51.43 28.36 -47.21
CA ALA A 287 -50.57 29.33 -46.56
C ALA A 287 -51.31 30.67 -46.40
N THR A 288 -51.16 31.34 -45.26
CA THR A 288 -51.84 32.61 -44.99
C THR A 288 -50.87 33.69 -44.53
N PHE A 289 -51.12 34.91 -44.97
CA PHE A 289 -50.48 36.13 -44.48
C PHE A 289 -51.58 37.04 -43.94
N SER A 290 -51.41 37.64 -42.76
CA SER A 290 -52.44 38.47 -42.11
C SER A 290 -52.11 39.97 -42.08
N GLY A 291 -51.16 40.40 -42.91
CA GLY A 291 -50.77 41.80 -43.08
C GLY A 291 -50.30 42.09 -44.51
N ASP A 292 -49.56 43.19 -44.68
CA ASP A 292 -49.07 43.62 -45.99
C ASP A 292 -48.04 42.63 -46.56
N VAL A 293 -48.28 42.19 -47.80
CA VAL A 293 -47.34 41.35 -48.56
C VAL A 293 -46.71 42.22 -49.64
N VAL A 294 -45.47 42.62 -49.43
CA VAL A 294 -44.68 43.38 -50.42
C VAL A 294 -43.70 42.42 -51.10
N THR A 295 -43.80 42.26 -52.42
CA THR A 295 -42.91 41.39 -53.19
C THR A 295 -42.10 42.19 -54.21
N VAL A 296 -40.81 41.90 -54.33
CA VAL A 296 -39.98 42.35 -55.45
C VAL A 296 -39.95 41.22 -56.48
N GLY A 297 -40.67 41.37 -57.58
CA GLY A 297 -40.69 40.38 -58.67
C GLY A 297 -42.11 39.94 -59.08
N ARG A 298 -42.20 38.74 -59.64
CA ARG A 298 -43.45 38.19 -60.21
C ARG A 298 -44.25 37.43 -59.15
N VAL A 299 -45.52 37.78 -58.99
CA VAL A 299 -46.52 36.95 -58.29
C VAL A 299 -47.27 36.14 -59.35
N VAL A 300 -47.33 34.82 -59.16
CA VAL A 300 -48.12 33.91 -60.01
C VAL A 300 -49.17 33.26 -59.12
N ALA A 301 -50.44 33.44 -59.46
CA ALA A 301 -51.53 32.73 -58.84
C ALA A 301 -52.13 31.75 -59.85
N SER A 302 -52.14 30.47 -59.50
CA SER A 302 -52.67 29.38 -60.31
C SER A 302 -53.49 28.43 -59.42
N GLY A 303 -54.41 27.68 -60.03
CA GLY A 303 -55.43 26.91 -59.29
C GLY A 303 -56.72 27.70 -59.10
N GLY A 304 -57.59 27.21 -58.23
CA GLY A 304 -58.86 27.89 -57.95
C GLY A 304 -59.39 27.53 -56.57
N GLU A 305 -59.61 28.55 -55.75
CA GLU A 305 -60.42 28.41 -54.54
C GLU A 305 -61.83 28.92 -54.84
N THR A 306 -62.84 28.23 -54.33
CA THR A 306 -64.23 28.67 -54.44
C THR A 306 -64.50 29.65 -53.31
N VAL A 307 -64.64 30.93 -53.64
CA VAL A 307 -65.03 31.96 -52.67
C VAL A 307 -66.35 32.57 -53.12
N SER A 308 -67.36 32.53 -52.25
CA SER A 308 -68.72 33.02 -52.55
C SER A 308 -69.33 32.42 -53.84
N GLY A 309 -69.00 31.16 -54.14
CA GLY A 309 -69.51 30.43 -55.32
C GLY A 309 -68.76 30.69 -56.63
N GLN A 310 -67.70 31.51 -56.63
CA GLN A 310 -66.84 31.73 -57.80
C GLN A 310 -65.48 31.07 -57.59
N LEU A 311 -65.03 30.33 -58.60
CA LEU A 311 -63.69 29.74 -58.63
C LEU A 311 -62.70 30.80 -59.13
N ALA A 312 -61.75 31.21 -58.28
CA ALA A 312 -60.73 32.18 -58.66
C ALA A 312 -59.34 31.77 -58.15
N ALA A 313 -58.31 32.03 -58.95
CA ALA A 313 -56.91 31.89 -58.52
C ALA A 313 -56.50 33.05 -57.58
N MET A 314 -57.15 34.21 -57.73
CA MET A 314 -57.00 35.38 -56.86
C MET A 314 -58.36 35.99 -56.59
N HIS A 315 -58.64 36.27 -55.32
CA HIS A 315 -59.78 37.09 -54.92
C HIS A 315 -59.27 38.30 -54.15
N ALA A 316 -59.47 39.49 -54.69
CA ALA A 316 -59.06 40.73 -54.05
C ALA A 316 -60.30 41.51 -53.59
N ILE A 317 -60.56 41.47 -52.28
CA ILE A 317 -61.72 42.11 -51.65
C ILE A 317 -61.23 43.37 -50.92
N CYS A 318 -61.81 44.53 -51.21
CA CYS A 318 -61.59 45.72 -50.38
C CYS A 318 -62.59 45.72 -49.20
N GLY A 319 -62.09 45.69 -47.97
CA GLY A 319 -62.91 45.58 -46.76
C GLY A 319 -63.58 46.87 -46.27
N ALA A 320 -63.26 48.03 -46.86
CA ALA A 320 -63.84 49.31 -46.46
C ALA A 320 -64.00 50.28 -47.64
N VAL A 321 -64.93 51.22 -47.47
CA VAL A 321 -65.37 52.22 -48.46
C VAL A 321 -64.19 53.01 -49.02
N GLY A 322 -63.96 52.93 -50.34
CA GLY A 322 -62.97 53.75 -51.04
C GLY A 322 -61.67 53.05 -51.47
N GLY A 323 -61.50 51.76 -51.16
CA GLY A 323 -60.34 50.99 -51.61
C GLY A 323 -60.52 50.34 -53.00
N SER A 324 -59.45 50.22 -53.77
CA SER A 324 -59.42 49.34 -54.95
C SER A 324 -59.07 47.92 -54.51
N GLY A 325 -59.85 46.91 -54.90
CA GLY A 325 -59.48 45.50 -54.67
C GLY A 325 -58.20 45.13 -55.41
N LEU A 326 -58.10 45.51 -56.68
CA LEU A 326 -56.89 45.41 -57.48
C LEU A 326 -56.56 46.77 -58.10
N TYR A 327 -55.38 47.30 -57.80
CA TYR A 327 -54.82 48.46 -58.49
C TYR A 327 -53.66 48.00 -59.37
N ALA A 328 -53.84 48.06 -60.69
CA ALA A 328 -52.80 47.74 -61.67
C ALA A 328 -52.53 48.96 -62.54
N SER A 329 -51.27 49.41 -62.55
CA SER A 329 -50.81 50.51 -63.39
C SER A 329 -49.63 50.05 -64.24
N ARG A 330 -49.58 50.51 -65.49
CA ARG A 330 -48.44 50.25 -66.37
C ARG A 330 -47.21 51.02 -65.89
N GLY A 331 -46.02 50.45 -66.10
CA GLY A 331 -44.76 51.18 -66.05
C GLY A 331 -44.58 52.14 -67.24
N SER A 332 -43.45 52.83 -67.31
CA SER A 332 -43.14 53.83 -68.34
C SER A 332 -42.94 53.25 -69.76
N SER A 333 -42.76 51.94 -69.91
CA SER A 333 -42.38 51.27 -71.17
C SER A 333 -43.49 50.38 -71.77
N GLY A 334 -44.60 50.98 -72.22
CA GLY A 334 -45.46 50.45 -73.28
C GLY A 334 -46.25 49.14 -73.05
N SER A 335 -46.11 48.48 -71.89
CA SER A 335 -46.80 47.22 -71.60
C SER A 335 -48.20 47.43 -71.01
N GLN A 336 -49.03 46.39 -71.05
CA GLN A 336 -50.36 46.38 -70.43
C GLN A 336 -50.24 46.14 -68.93
N ALA A 337 -51.05 46.84 -68.13
CA ALA A 337 -51.14 46.61 -66.68
C ALA A 337 -51.92 45.33 -66.36
N ILE A 338 -52.93 45.02 -67.18
CA ILE A 338 -53.75 43.82 -67.13
C ILE A 338 -53.89 43.32 -68.58
N LEU A 339 -53.56 42.05 -68.81
CA LEU A 339 -53.87 41.31 -70.03
C LEU A 339 -54.85 40.19 -69.66
N ALA A 340 -56.02 40.20 -70.27
CA ALA A 340 -57.04 39.17 -70.09
C ALA A 340 -57.20 38.41 -71.41
N ASP A 341 -56.70 37.17 -71.46
CA ASP A 341 -56.81 36.28 -72.61
C ASP A 341 -57.58 35.02 -72.20
N GLY A 342 -58.71 34.77 -72.86
CA GLY A 342 -59.64 33.70 -72.54
C GLY A 342 -59.82 32.79 -73.74
N ASN A 343 -58.99 31.76 -73.87
CA ASN A 343 -59.15 30.79 -74.94
C ASN A 343 -60.41 29.93 -74.68
N GLY A 344 -61.49 30.19 -75.42
CA GLY A 344 -62.76 29.46 -75.33
C GLY A 344 -63.75 29.95 -74.25
N GLY A 345 -63.56 31.15 -73.69
CA GLY A 345 -64.44 31.70 -72.64
C GLY A 345 -64.40 33.24 -72.54
N THR A 346 -65.10 33.81 -71.56
CA THR A 346 -65.05 35.27 -71.29
C THR A 346 -63.76 35.60 -70.54
N ALA A 347 -62.90 36.42 -71.14
CA ALA A 347 -61.60 36.77 -70.55
C ALA A 347 -61.69 37.79 -69.40
N LEU A 348 -62.66 38.71 -69.45
CA LEU A 348 -62.88 39.74 -68.43
C LEU A 348 -64.38 40.09 -68.36
N THR A 349 -64.96 40.01 -67.17
CA THR A 349 -66.33 40.46 -66.90
C THR A 349 -66.27 41.66 -65.96
N ILE A 350 -66.84 42.79 -66.37
CA ILE A 350 -66.94 44.00 -65.55
C ILE A 350 -68.41 44.25 -65.25
N VAL A 351 -68.77 44.31 -63.97
CA VAL A 351 -70.12 44.65 -63.53
C VAL A 351 -70.11 46.09 -63.04
N GLY A 352 -70.66 47.01 -63.84
CA GLY A 352 -70.69 48.45 -63.55
C GLY A 352 -70.28 49.32 -64.75
N LEU A 353 -69.98 50.60 -64.49
CA LEU A 353 -69.55 51.55 -65.51
C LEU A 353 -68.06 51.39 -65.83
N LEU A 354 -67.74 51.01 -67.07
CA LEU A 354 -66.39 51.09 -67.62
C LEU A 354 -66.25 52.37 -68.44
N ALA A 355 -65.64 53.41 -67.88
CA ALA A 355 -65.30 54.61 -68.63
C ALA A 355 -63.83 54.56 -69.06
N LYS A 356 -63.57 54.28 -70.34
CA LYS A 356 -62.23 54.41 -70.92
C LYS A 356 -61.96 55.88 -71.26
N VAL A 357 -61.39 56.63 -70.32
CA VAL A 357 -60.93 58.00 -70.59
C VAL A 357 -59.66 57.94 -71.42
N ARG A 358 -59.79 58.02 -72.74
CA ARG A 358 -58.66 58.28 -73.63
C ARG A 358 -58.45 59.79 -73.67
N VAL A 359 -57.39 60.28 -73.04
CA VAL A 359 -56.97 61.68 -73.24
C VAL A 359 -56.21 61.73 -74.56
N THR A 360 -56.89 62.13 -75.62
CA THR A 360 -56.26 62.54 -76.87
C THR A 360 -56.73 63.96 -77.15
N ASN A 361 -55.80 64.90 -77.29
CA ASN A 361 -56.11 66.27 -77.73
C ASN A 361 -57.30 66.94 -77.00
N GLN A 362 -57.33 66.90 -75.66
CA GLN A 362 -58.36 67.57 -74.84
C GLN A 362 -59.80 67.02 -74.96
N VAL A 363 -59.97 65.83 -75.54
CA VAL A 363 -61.27 65.16 -75.66
C VAL A 363 -61.28 63.92 -74.76
N ILE A 364 -62.32 63.79 -73.93
CA ILE A 364 -62.67 62.56 -73.21
C ILE A 364 -63.81 61.90 -73.97
N GLU A 365 -63.59 60.69 -74.47
CA GLU A 365 -64.65 59.89 -75.13
C GLU A 365 -65.20 58.83 -74.16
N ILE A 366 -66.52 58.68 -74.13
CA ILE A 366 -67.24 57.67 -73.36
C ILE A 366 -67.79 56.65 -74.35
N TRP A 367 -67.50 55.37 -74.10
CA TRP A 367 -67.90 54.25 -74.94
C TRP A 367 -68.72 53.26 -74.11
N ASN A 368 -69.79 52.73 -74.67
CA ASN A 368 -70.58 51.67 -74.06
C ASN A 368 -69.79 50.37 -74.15
N HIS A 369 -69.63 49.69 -73.02
CA HIS A 369 -68.86 48.46 -72.94
C HIS A 369 -69.57 47.27 -73.61
N SER A 370 -70.90 47.19 -73.54
CA SER A 370 -71.63 45.99 -73.98
C SER A 370 -71.66 45.80 -75.49
N ASP A 371 -71.59 46.89 -76.26
CA ASP A 371 -71.73 46.89 -77.71
C ASP A 371 -70.66 47.71 -78.44
N GLY A 372 -69.74 48.34 -77.70
CA GLY A 372 -68.68 49.19 -78.28
C GLY A 372 -69.22 50.47 -78.93
N THR A 373 -70.48 50.83 -78.69
CA THR A 373 -71.06 52.05 -79.26
C THR A 373 -70.54 53.28 -78.53
N TYR A 374 -70.29 54.34 -79.29
CA TYR A 374 -69.89 55.62 -78.71
C TYR A 374 -71.09 56.27 -77.99
N VAL A 375 -70.91 56.64 -76.73
CA VAL A 375 -71.98 57.22 -75.87
C VAL A 375 -71.90 58.74 -75.84
N GLY A 376 -70.69 59.30 -75.93
CA GLY A 376 -70.52 60.76 -75.94
C GLY A 376 -69.07 61.20 -75.81
N LYS A 377 -68.83 62.51 -75.97
CA LYS A 377 -67.53 63.15 -75.71
C LYS A 377 -67.72 64.36 -74.80
N PHE A 378 -66.71 64.59 -73.98
CA PHE A 378 -66.49 65.84 -73.27
C PHE A 378 -65.20 66.47 -73.78
N GLU A 379 -65.32 67.64 -74.39
CA GLU A 379 -64.17 68.46 -74.76
C GLU A 379 -63.94 69.48 -73.64
N TYR A 380 -62.72 69.56 -73.10
CA TYR A 380 -62.38 70.57 -72.11
C TYR A 380 -61.21 71.42 -72.60
N ARG A 381 -61.38 72.74 -72.65
CA ARG A 381 -60.27 73.68 -72.83
C ARG A 381 -59.92 74.22 -71.45
N PHE A 382 -58.72 73.94 -70.96
CA PHE A 382 -58.16 74.78 -69.90
C PHE A 382 -57.93 76.15 -70.54
N GLY A 383 -58.78 77.13 -70.22
CA GLY A 383 -58.43 78.52 -70.49
C GLY A 383 -57.11 78.79 -69.76
N SER A 384 -56.09 79.26 -70.45
CA SER A 384 -55.02 79.95 -69.73
C SER A 384 -55.65 81.18 -69.06
N PRO A 385 -55.19 81.59 -67.87
CA PRO A 385 -55.57 82.90 -67.33
C PRO A 385 -55.31 84.02 -68.34
#